data_AF-A0A444UMN9-F1
#
_entry.id   AF-A0A444UMN9-F1
#
_cell.length_a   1.000
_cell.length_b   1.000
_cell.length_c   1.000
_cell.angle_alpha   90.00
_cell.angle_beta   90.00
_cell.angle_gamma   90.00
#
_symmetry.space_group_name_H-M   'P 1'
#
loop_
_entity.id
_entity.type
_entity.pdbx_description
1 polymer ?
#
loop_
_entity_poly.entity_id
_entity_poly.type
_entity_poly.pdbx_seq_one_letter_code
_entity_poly.pdbx_strand_id
1 'polypeptide(L)'
;MLVLRERFSQYDLIMRALRAEFKEDMLRRRYEEEVGSLAEERTKQEAEEHQKLMAWNDAENQRLRQLREERIRKELEQEQLRKEQVAVSREKRMEEYVKEKEQEILQLQEEAKNFITLENLDQRIEEALDNPKSYNFAVDKEGRIVKRTVQQ
;
A
#
# COMPACT_ATOMS: atom_id res chain seq x y z
N MET A 1 48.22 -44.45 -69.14
CA MET A 1 48.40 -43.29 -68.21
C MET A 1 47.96 -41.95 -68.81
N LEU A 2 48.20 -41.66 -70.11
CA LEU A 2 47.82 -40.38 -70.74
C LEU A 2 46.30 -40.12 -70.80
N VAL A 3 45.51 -41.09 -71.26
CA VAL A 3 44.04 -40.97 -71.40
C VAL A 3 43.34 -40.68 -70.06
N LEU A 4 43.83 -41.27 -68.96
CA LEU A 4 43.28 -41.02 -67.63
C LEU A 4 43.53 -39.56 -67.21
N ARG A 5 44.75 -39.05 -67.45
CA ARG A 5 45.14 -37.68 -67.13
C ARG A 5 44.31 -36.64 -67.91
N GLU A 6 44.02 -36.91 -69.18
CA GLU A 6 43.17 -36.06 -70.02
C GLU A 6 41.69 -36.07 -69.57
N ARG A 7 41.16 -37.24 -69.18
CA ARG A 7 39.79 -37.30 -68.65
C ARG A 7 39.66 -36.62 -67.29
N PHE A 8 40.65 -36.77 -66.42
CA PHE A 8 40.68 -36.05 -65.14
C PHE A 8 40.78 -34.53 -65.34
N SER A 9 41.60 -34.06 -66.30
CA SER A 9 41.68 -32.62 -66.58
C SER A 9 40.37 -32.06 -67.15
N GLN A 10 39.68 -32.81 -68.01
CA GLN A 10 38.34 -32.44 -68.51
C GLN A 10 37.29 -32.41 -67.38
N TYR A 11 37.28 -33.43 -66.52
CA TYR A 11 36.39 -33.49 -65.36
C TYR A 11 36.63 -32.33 -64.40
N ASP A 12 37.88 -32.04 -64.06
CA ASP A 12 38.26 -30.93 -63.19
C ASP A 12 37.85 -29.58 -63.78
N LEU A 13 37.97 -29.41 -65.11
CA LEU A 13 37.53 -28.20 -65.79
C LEU A 13 36.01 -28.00 -65.65
N ILE A 14 35.23 -29.06 -65.91
CA ILE A 14 33.76 -29.03 -65.78
C ILE A 14 33.34 -28.78 -64.32
N MET A 15 33.97 -29.47 -63.37
CA MET A 15 33.65 -29.31 -61.94
C MET A 15 34.05 -27.93 -61.41
N ARG A 16 35.13 -27.32 -61.94
CA ARG A 16 35.50 -25.93 -61.62
C ARG A 16 34.48 -24.95 -62.16
N ALA A 17 34.00 -25.13 -63.40
CA ALA A 17 32.96 -24.30 -63.99
C ALA A 17 31.64 -24.38 -63.19
N LEU A 18 31.16 -25.61 -62.90
CA LEU A 18 29.95 -25.81 -62.08
C LEU A 18 30.09 -25.18 -60.68
N ARG A 19 31.27 -25.30 -60.05
CA ARG A 19 31.52 -24.67 -58.75
C ARG A 19 31.52 -23.14 -58.82
N ALA A 20 31.94 -22.55 -59.94
CA ALA A 20 31.91 -21.11 -60.13
C ALA A 20 30.45 -20.62 -60.23
N GLU A 21 29.63 -21.24 -61.07
CA GLU A 21 28.20 -20.93 -61.22
C GLU A 21 27.45 -21.02 -59.87
N PHE A 22 27.63 -22.12 -59.12
CA PHE A 22 26.99 -22.24 -57.81
C PHE A 22 27.47 -21.21 -56.78
N LYS A 23 28.71 -20.75 -56.86
CA LYS A 23 29.20 -19.67 -56.00
C LYS A 23 28.54 -18.34 -56.37
N GLU A 24 28.39 -18.04 -57.66
CA GLU A 24 27.71 -16.83 -58.13
C GLU A 24 26.24 -16.84 -57.73
N ASP A 25 25.53 -17.94 -57.92
CA ASP A 25 24.13 -18.10 -57.49
C ASP A 25 23.96 -17.90 -55.97
N MET A 26 24.86 -18.48 -55.16
CA MET A 26 24.83 -18.32 -53.71
C MET A 26 25.09 -16.87 -53.29
N LEU A 27 26.05 -16.20 -53.92
CA LEU A 27 26.34 -14.78 -53.66
C LEU A 27 25.17 -13.88 -54.07
N ARG A 28 24.54 -14.17 -55.21
CA ARG A 28 23.37 -13.44 -55.69
C ARG A 28 22.18 -13.58 -54.75
N ARG A 29 21.87 -14.80 -54.29
CA ARG A 29 20.80 -15.04 -53.30
C ARG A 29 21.07 -14.30 -52.00
N ARG A 30 22.31 -14.35 -51.51
CA ARG A 30 22.71 -13.62 -50.30
C ARG A 30 22.54 -12.11 -50.47
N TYR A 31 22.91 -11.57 -51.62
CA TYR A 31 22.74 -10.15 -51.92
C TYR A 31 21.27 -9.76 -52.07
N GLU A 32 20.44 -10.60 -52.68
CA GLU A 32 18.99 -10.40 -52.79
C GLU A 32 18.28 -10.49 -51.42
N GLU A 33 18.77 -11.33 -50.50
CA GLU A 33 18.28 -11.42 -49.12
C GLU A 33 18.71 -10.23 -48.25
N GLU A 34 19.98 -9.80 -48.36
CA GLU A 34 20.55 -8.73 -47.53
C GLU A 34 20.24 -7.32 -48.06
N VAL A 35 20.19 -7.14 -49.39
CA VAL A 35 20.15 -5.83 -50.06
C VAL A 35 19.11 -5.80 -51.21
N GLY A 36 18.34 -6.87 -51.40
CA GLY A 36 17.29 -6.88 -52.42
C GLY A 36 16.20 -5.86 -52.12
N SER A 37 15.60 -5.29 -53.16
CA SER A 37 14.51 -4.33 -53.04
C SER A 37 13.35 -4.82 -52.17
N LEU A 38 13.07 -6.13 -52.21
CA LEU A 38 12.03 -6.76 -51.41
C LEU A 38 12.39 -6.79 -49.91
N ALA A 39 13.66 -6.91 -49.54
CA ALA A 39 14.11 -6.87 -48.15
C ALA A 39 14.03 -5.44 -47.59
N GLU A 40 14.42 -4.43 -48.37
CA GLU A 40 14.25 -3.03 -48.00
C GLU A 40 12.78 -2.62 -47.86
N GLU A 41 11.89 -3.11 -48.72
CA GLU A 41 10.45 -2.86 -48.61
C GLU A 41 9.84 -3.50 -47.36
N ARG A 42 10.23 -4.73 -47.02
CA ARG A 42 9.79 -5.41 -45.80
C ARG A 42 10.23 -4.69 -44.54
N THR A 43 11.50 -4.30 -44.46
CA THR A 43 12.02 -3.56 -43.30
C THR A 43 11.32 -2.21 -43.12
N LYS A 44 10.99 -1.51 -44.22
CA LYS A 44 10.17 -0.29 -44.16
C LYS A 44 8.75 -0.57 -43.66
N GLN A 45 8.10 -1.61 -44.17
CA GLN A 45 6.76 -2.00 -43.72
C GLN A 45 6.74 -2.37 -42.23
N GLU A 46 7.70 -3.17 -41.77
CA GLU A 46 7.85 -3.54 -40.36
C GLU A 46 8.08 -2.31 -39.46
N ALA A 47 8.91 -1.37 -39.91
CA ALA A 47 9.14 -0.12 -39.17
C ALA A 47 7.86 0.75 -39.10
N GLU A 48 7.09 0.84 -40.18
CA GLU A 48 5.82 1.55 -40.20
C GLU A 48 4.76 0.90 -39.30
N GLU A 49 4.66 -0.43 -39.33
CA GLU A 49 3.78 -1.19 -38.43
C GLU A 49 4.16 -0.98 -36.97
N HIS A 50 5.45 -1.07 -36.67
CA HIS A 50 5.95 -0.81 -35.33
C HIS A 50 5.58 0.62 -34.87
N GLN A 51 5.77 1.64 -35.72
CA GLN A 51 5.39 3.01 -35.39
C GLN A 51 3.88 3.15 -35.11
N LYS A 52 3.02 2.50 -35.91
CA LYS A 52 1.56 2.50 -35.69
C LYS A 52 1.20 1.85 -34.35
N LEU A 53 1.83 0.74 -34.01
CA LEU A 53 1.59 0.04 -32.75
C LEU A 53 2.06 0.88 -31.54
N MET A 54 3.20 1.56 -31.65
CA MET A 54 3.68 2.46 -30.61
C MET A 54 2.73 3.64 -30.40
N ALA A 55 2.27 4.27 -31.49
CA ALA A 55 1.30 5.36 -31.41
C ALA A 55 -0.03 4.93 -30.77
N TRP A 56 -0.49 3.70 -31.07
CA TRP A 56 -1.67 3.13 -30.43
C TRP A 56 -1.45 2.87 -28.93
N ASN A 57 -0.29 2.33 -28.56
CA ASN A 57 0.07 2.12 -27.16
C ASN A 57 0.09 3.43 -26.37
N ASP A 58 0.68 4.48 -26.95
CA ASP A 58 0.73 5.80 -26.34
C ASP A 58 -0.67 6.40 -26.15
N ALA A 59 -1.55 6.25 -27.15
CA ALA A 59 -2.94 6.71 -27.04
C ALA A 59 -3.72 5.98 -25.92
N GLU A 60 -3.57 4.67 -25.81
CA GLU A 60 -4.24 3.91 -24.73
C GLU A 60 -3.63 4.24 -23.35
N ASN A 61 -2.30 4.43 -23.27
CA ASN A 61 -1.65 4.88 -22.05
C ASN A 61 -2.16 6.26 -21.59
N GLN A 62 -2.38 7.18 -22.53
CA GLN A 62 -2.98 8.50 -22.24
C GLN A 62 -4.41 8.35 -21.71
N ARG A 63 -5.23 7.52 -22.34
CA ARG A 63 -6.61 7.25 -21.89
C ARG A 63 -6.64 6.68 -20.47
N LEU A 64 -5.76 5.72 -20.18
CA LEU A 64 -5.65 5.10 -18.86
C LEU A 64 -5.08 6.07 -17.81
N ARG A 65 -4.18 6.98 -18.20
CA ARG A 65 -3.68 8.04 -17.32
C ARG A 65 -4.82 8.95 -16.87
N GLN A 66 -5.67 9.40 -17.79
CA GLN A 66 -6.81 10.27 -17.45
C GLN A 66 -7.76 9.58 -16.46
N LEU A 67 -8.12 8.32 -16.71
CA LEU A 67 -8.97 7.54 -15.79
C LEU A 67 -8.32 7.38 -14.40
N ARG A 68 -6.98 7.20 -14.36
CA ARG A 68 -6.23 7.10 -13.12
C ARG A 68 -6.24 8.43 -12.35
N GLU A 69 -6.08 9.55 -13.03
CA GLU A 69 -6.13 10.89 -12.41
C GLU A 69 -7.51 11.18 -11.81
N GLU A 70 -8.60 10.84 -12.52
CA GLU A 70 -9.96 10.98 -11.99
C GLU A 70 -10.19 10.12 -10.74
N ARG A 71 -9.72 8.86 -10.75
CA ARG A 71 -9.81 7.97 -9.59
C ARG A 71 -9.01 8.52 -8.41
N ILE A 72 -7.76 8.95 -8.63
CA ILE A 72 -6.91 9.52 -7.57
C ILE A 72 -7.56 10.77 -6.98
N ARG A 73 -8.15 11.63 -7.80
CA ARG A 73 -8.87 12.81 -7.31
C ARG A 73 -10.03 12.42 -6.39
N LYS A 74 -10.85 11.45 -6.77
CA LYS A 74 -11.95 10.94 -5.93
C LYS A 74 -11.44 10.33 -4.63
N GLU A 75 -10.35 9.56 -4.69
CA GLU A 75 -9.73 8.98 -3.49
C GLU A 75 -9.19 10.07 -2.55
N LEU A 76 -8.56 11.12 -3.08
CA LEU A 76 -8.07 12.25 -2.29
C LEU A 76 -9.21 13.01 -1.62
N GLU A 77 -10.31 13.28 -2.34
CA GLU A 77 -11.51 13.92 -1.79
C GLU A 77 -12.12 13.07 -0.66
N GLN A 78 -12.19 11.75 -0.83
CA GLN A 78 -12.68 10.83 0.21
C GLN A 78 -11.75 10.77 1.43
N GLU A 79 -10.44 10.73 1.22
CA GLU A 79 -9.45 10.73 2.30
C GLU A 79 -9.45 12.05 3.09
N GLN A 80 -9.68 13.19 2.43
CA GLN A 80 -9.88 14.47 3.11
C GLN A 80 -11.11 14.44 4.02
N LEU A 81 -12.27 14.00 3.49
CA LEU A 81 -13.50 13.87 4.29
C LEU A 81 -13.33 12.94 5.48
N ARG A 82 -12.63 11.81 5.30
CA ARG A 82 -12.32 10.88 6.40
C ARG A 82 -11.46 11.53 7.47
N LYS A 83 -10.41 12.26 7.07
CA LYS A 83 -9.53 12.97 8.01
C LYS A 83 -10.29 14.01 8.81
N GLU A 84 -11.17 14.77 8.18
CA GLU A 84 -12.02 15.75 8.85
C GLU A 84 -12.96 15.09 9.86
N GLN A 85 -13.63 13.99 9.48
CA GLN A 85 -14.49 13.23 10.39
C GLN A 85 -13.72 12.67 11.60
N VAL A 86 -12.52 12.14 11.36
CA VAL A 86 -11.65 11.64 12.42
C VAL A 86 -11.18 12.79 13.33
N ALA A 87 -10.85 13.95 12.77
CA ALA A 87 -10.48 15.12 13.57
C ALA A 87 -11.63 15.58 14.47
N VAL A 88 -12.84 15.75 13.91
CA VAL A 88 -14.04 16.16 14.67
C VAL A 88 -14.38 15.15 15.77
N SER A 89 -14.34 13.85 15.47
CA SER A 89 -14.62 12.81 16.48
C SER A 89 -13.56 12.77 17.58
N ARG A 90 -12.30 13.01 17.25
CA ARG A 90 -11.21 13.11 18.22
C ARG A 90 -11.38 14.33 19.12
N GLU A 91 -11.77 15.46 18.56
CA GLU A 91 -12.03 16.70 19.30
C GLU A 91 -13.16 16.51 20.31
N LYS A 92 -14.30 15.94 19.87
CA LYS A 92 -15.42 15.60 20.77
C LYS A 92 -15.02 14.68 21.92
N ARG A 93 -14.26 13.61 21.63
CA ARG A 93 -13.76 12.69 22.66
C ARG A 93 -12.82 13.38 23.64
N MET A 94 -11.98 14.30 23.15
CA MET A 94 -11.11 15.08 24.01
C MET A 94 -11.90 16.03 24.90
N GLU A 95 -12.92 16.71 24.35
CA GLU A 95 -13.81 17.57 25.15
C GLU A 95 -14.56 16.79 26.23
N GLU A 96 -15.10 15.62 25.91
CA GLU A 96 -15.75 14.73 26.88
C GLU A 96 -14.77 14.30 27.97
N TYR A 97 -13.56 13.87 27.60
CA TYR A 97 -12.52 13.49 28.55
C TYR A 97 -12.11 14.65 29.47
N VAL A 98 -11.93 15.85 28.92
CA VAL A 98 -11.60 17.04 29.71
C VAL A 98 -12.72 17.35 30.71
N LYS A 99 -13.99 17.29 30.30
CA LYS A 99 -15.13 17.51 31.19
C LYS A 99 -15.20 16.47 32.31
N GLU A 100 -14.96 15.19 32.02
CA GLU A 100 -14.90 14.15 33.04
C GLU A 100 -13.79 14.43 34.07
N LYS A 101 -12.59 14.82 33.59
CA LYS A 101 -11.48 15.17 34.48
C LYS A 101 -11.72 16.44 35.29
N GLU A 102 -12.39 17.44 34.72
CA GLU A 102 -12.83 18.62 35.47
C GLU A 102 -13.79 18.24 36.61
N GLN A 103 -14.75 17.33 36.34
CA GLN A 103 -15.65 16.83 37.39
C GLN A 103 -14.91 16.04 38.48
N GLU A 104 -13.96 15.18 38.12
CA GLU A 104 -13.12 14.47 39.09
C GLU A 104 -12.32 15.46 39.96
N ILE A 105 -11.75 16.51 39.36
CA ILE A 105 -11.01 17.55 40.10
C ILE A 105 -11.93 18.29 41.08
N LEU A 106 -13.15 18.65 40.66
CA LEU A 106 -14.12 19.31 41.54
C LEU A 106 -14.51 18.42 42.72
N GLN A 107 -14.77 17.13 42.49
CA GLN A 107 -15.05 16.17 43.56
C GLN A 107 -13.88 16.06 44.54
N LEU A 108 -12.65 15.95 44.02
CA LEU A 108 -11.46 15.91 44.86
C LEU A 108 -11.25 17.21 45.65
N GLN A 109 -11.60 18.37 45.09
CA GLN A 109 -11.55 19.64 45.81
C GLN A 109 -12.54 19.68 46.98
N GLU A 110 -13.73 19.10 46.81
CA GLU A 110 -14.71 18.98 47.89
C GLU A 110 -14.26 17.98 48.96
N GLU A 111 -13.75 16.81 48.55
CA GLU A 111 -13.22 15.80 49.47
C GLU A 111 -11.98 16.29 50.23
N ALA A 112 -11.11 17.07 49.58
CA ALA A 112 -9.91 17.61 50.19
C ALA A 112 -10.22 18.54 51.38
N LYS A 113 -11.37 19.21 51.39
CA LYS A 113 -11.83 20.01 52.55
C LYS A 113 -12.06 19.13 53.79
N ASN A 114 -12.35 17.84 53.60
CA ASN A 114 -12.57 16.90 54.69
C ASN A 114 -11.28 16.26 55.21
N PHE A 115 -10.12 16.55 54.62
CA PHE A 115 -8.84 16.00 55.03
C PHE A 115 -8.38 16.53 56.40
N ILE A 116 -7.60 15.70 57.09
CA ILE A 116 -7.02 16.03 58.38
C ILE A 116 -5.74 16.82 58.13
N THR A 117 -5.70 18.05 58.62
CA THR A 117 -4.54 18.95 58.63
C THR A 117 -3.98 19.04 60.05
N LEU A 118 -2.79 19.63 60.22
CA LEU A 118 -2.18 19.78 61.54
C LEU A 118 -3.04 20.62 62.50
N GLU A 119 -3.89 21.50 61.97
CA GLU A 119 -4.73 22.40 62.75
C GLU A 119 -6.04 21.74 63.23
N ASN A 120 -6.60 20.79 62.46
CA ASN A 120 -7.87 20.12 62.79
C ASN A 120 -7.67 18.72 63.41
N LEU A 121 -6.43 18.34 63.70
CA LEU A 121 -6.03 17.00 64.13
C LEU A 121 -6.72 16.59 65.43
N ASP A 122 -6.57 17.38 66.49
CA ASP A 122 -7.09 17.05 67.83
C ASP A 122 -8.62 16.95 67.82
N GLN A 123 -9.30 17.85 67.11
CA GLN A 123 -10.76 17.85 66.96
C GLN A 123 -11.27 16.60 66.25
N ARG A 124 -10.58 16.15 65.19
CA ARG A 124 -10.97 14.94 64.44
C ARG A 124 -10.68 13.66 65.22
N ILE A 125 -9.70 13.65 66.13
CA ILE A 125 -9.43 12.51 67.02
C ILE A 125 -10.57 12.34 68.02
N GLU A 126 -11.02 13.42 68.67
CA GLU A 126 -12.17 13.37 69.59
C GLU A 126 -13.45 12.93 68.88
N GLU A 127 -13.77 13.52 67.71
CA GLU A 127 -14.96 13.15 66.93
C GLU A 127 -14.97 11.66 66.51
N ALA A 128 -13.80 11.11 66.19
CA ALA A 128 -13.65 9.70 65.82
C ALA A 128 -13.81 8.74 67.01
N LEU A 129 -13.43 9.18 68.23
CA LEU A 129 -13.64 8.40 69.46
C LEU A 129 -15.11 8.42 69.88
N ASP A 130 -15.80 9.54 69.69
CA ASP A 130 -17.22 9.72 70.03
C ASP A 130 -18.16 9.00 69.06
N ASN A 131 -17.76 8.83 67.79
CA ASN A 131 -18.59 8.22 66.75
C ASN A 131 -17.95 6.98 66.09
N PRO A 132 -18.03 5.80 66.72
CA PRO A 132 -17.50 4.56 66.16
C PRO A 132 -18.31 4.11 64.92
N LYS A 133 -17.70 4.17 63.73
CA LYS A 133 -18.31 3.67 62.48
C LYS A 133 -18.04 2.18 62.27
N SER A 134 -19.11 1.38 62.17
CA SER A 134 -19.04 -0.05 61.81
C SER A 134 -19.28 -0.25 60.32
N TYR A 135 -18.32 -0.85 59.62
CA TYR A 135 -18.44 -1.25 58.22
C TYR A 135 -18.96 -2.69 58.05
N ASN A 136 -19.38 -3.35 59.15
CA ASN A 136 -19.86 -4.73 59.09
C ASN A 136 -21.25 -4.79 58.43
N PHE A 137 -21.35 -5.48 57.30
CA PHE A 137 -22.61 -5.81 56.63
C PHE A 137 -22.63 -7.29 56.25
N ALA A 138 -23.83 -7.88 56.23
CA ALA A 138 -24.05 -9.23 55.74
C ALA A 138 -24.70 -9.17 54.34
N VAL A 139 -24.50 -10.21 53.53
CA VAL A 139 -25.11 -10.34 52.21
C VAL A 139 -25.84 -11.67 52.14
N ASP A 140 -27.12 -11.62 51.78
CA ASP A 140 -27.96 -12.82 51.65
C ASP A 140 -27.68 -13.57 50.35
N LYS A 141 -28.19 -14.80 50.21
CA LYS A 141 -28.08 -15.61 48.99
C LYS A 141 -28.70 -14.94 47.74
N GLU A 142 -29.57 -13.95 47.95
CA GLU A 142 -30.20 -13.14 46.92
C GLU A 142 -29.42 -11.85 46.59
N GLY A 143 -28.26 -11.63 47.21
CA GLY A 143 -27.42 -10.44 46.99
C GLY A 143 -27.88 -9.18 47.72
N ARG A 144 -28.87 -9.28 48.63
CA ARG A 144 -29.33 -8.13 49.42
C ARG A 144 -28.36 -7.85 50.57
N ILE A 145 -28.02 -6.58 50.76
CA ILE A 145 -27.13 -6.12 51.82
C ILE A 145 -27.95 -5.82 53.07
N VAL A 146 -27.70 -6.55 54.16
CA VAL A 146 -28.29 -6.31 55.48
C VAL A 146 -27.22 -5.67 56.38
N LYS A 147 -27.41 -4.37 56.69
CA LYS A 147 -26.54 -3.65 57.62
C LYS A 147 -27.11 -3.77 59.04
N ARG A 148 -26.27 -4.13 60.00
CA ARG A 148 -26.63 -4.14 61.42
C ARG A 148 -26.40 -2.74 61.97
N THR A 149 -27.45 -1.92 62.05
CA THR A 149 -27.36 -0.62 62.70
C THR A 149 -27.28 -0.87 64.21
N VAL A 150 -26.07 -0.84 64.76
CA VAL A 150 -25.87 -0.91 66.21
C VAL A 150 -26.17 0.48 66.75
N GLN A 151 -27.31 0.66 67.43
CA GLN A 151 -27.58 1.84 68.25
C GLN A 151 -26.70 1.75 69.49
N GLN A 152 -25.76 2.69 69.64
CA GLN A 152 -25.22 3.13 70.92
C GLN A 152 -25.26 4.66 70.92
#